data_AF-A0A2G4GKZ1-F1
#
_entry.id   AF-A0A2G4GKZ1-F1
#
_cell.length_a   1.000
_cell.length_b   1.000
_cell.length_c   1.000
_cell.angle_alpha   90.00
_cell.angle_beta   90.00
_cell.angle_gamma   90.00
#
_symmetry.space_group_name_H-M   'P 1'
#
loop_
_entity.id
_entity.type
_entity.pdbx_description
1 polymer ?
#
loop_
_entity_poly.entity_id
_entity_poly.type
_entity_poly.pdbx_seq_one_letter_code
_entity_poly.pdbx_strand_id
1 'polypeptide(L)'
;MEFKSAKIQLSIYIIWMALLSLCFSMISCDSETSTDRKRSPSYVSPSINYKGQFRKGYVRKSVSTNKNAIRNQARSKYYYETRGKYRRKNKNR
;
A
#
# COMPACT_ATOMS: atom_id res chain seq x y z
N MET A 1 32.76 22.55 44.06
CA MET A 1 31.36 22.34 43.65
C MET A 1 31.16 22.36 42.13
N GLU A 2 32.12 22.86 41.34
CA GLU A 2 31.97 23.06 39.90
C GLU A 2 31.88 21.78 39.04
N PHE A 3 32.54 20.70 39.47
CA PHE A 3 32.50 19.41 38.76
C PHE A 3 31.11 18.76 38.72
N LYS A 4 30.23 19.04 39.70
CA LYS A 4 28.85 18.52 39.68
C LYS A 4 28.01 19.28 38.67
N SER A 5 28.16 20.61 38.61
CA SER A 5 27.46 21.46 37.64
C SER A 5 27.82 21.10 36.20
N ALA A 6 29.10 20.85 35.89
CA ALA A 6 29.53 20.47 34.54
C ALA A 6 28.94 19.11 34.08
N LYS A 7 28.84 18.13 34.99
CA LYS A 7 28.22 16.83 34.68
C LYS A 7 26.72 16.94 34.42
N ILE A 8 26.03 17.81 35.17
CA ILE A 8 24.61 18.08 34.99
C ILE A 8 24.37 18.75 33.63
N GLN A 9 25.16 19.76 33.27
CA GLN A 9 25.07 20.41 31.96
C GLN A 9 25.32 19.41 30.81
N LEU A 10 26.33 18.55 30.93
CA LEU A 10 26.61 17.51 29.94
C LEU A 10 25.44 16.51 29.80
N SER A 11 24.83 16.09 30.91
CA SER A 11 23.66 15.19 30.87
C SER A 11 22.45 15.83 30.20
N ILE A 12 22.22 17.13 30.42
CA ILE A 12 21.12 17.88 29.80
C ILE A 12 21.33 17.94 28.29
N TYR A 13 22.55 18.27 27.82
CA TYR A 13 22.86 18.29 26.39
C TYR A 13 22.65 16.92 25.72
N ILE A 14 23.04 15.83 26.38
CA ILE A 14 22.84 14.47 25.86
C ILE A 14 21.34 14.16 25.71
N ILE A 15 20.52 14.55 26.69
CA ILE A 15 19.06 14.37 26.65
C ILE A 15 18.44 15.17 25.50
N TRP A 16 18.86 16.43 25.31
CA TRP A 16 18.38 17.27 24.20
C TRP A 16 18.76 16.70 22.82
N MET A 17 19.97 16.19 22.66
CA MET A 17 20.40 15.55 21.41
C MET A 17 19.65 14.25 21.13
N ALA A 18 19.35 13.46 22.16
CA ALA A 18 18.54 12.25 22.03
C ALA A 18 17.09 12.57 21.63
N LEU A 19 16.49 13.61 22.21
CA LEU A 19 15.15 14.09 21.86
C LEU A 19 15.09 14.62 20.41
N LEU A 20 16.10 15.37 19.97
CA LEU A 20 16.20 15.87 18.60
C LEU A 20 16.28 14.72 17.59
N SER A 21 17.09 13.69 17.88
CA SER A 21 17.23 12.50 17.03
C SER A 21 15.92 11.71 16.92
N LEU A 22 15.15 11.62 18.00
CA LEU A 22 13.85 10.94 18.01
C LEU A 22 12.81 11.71 17.17
N CYS A 23 12.80 13.04 17.28
CA CYS A 23 11.93 13.89 16.46
C CYS A 23 12.26 13.76 14.97
N PHE A 24 13.53 13.70 14.60
CA PHE A 24 13.96 13.57 13.20
C PHE A 24 13.54 12.22 12.59
N SER A 25 13.55 11.16 13.40
CA SER A 25 13.16 9.81 12.98
C SER A 25 11.67 9.71 12.63
N MET A 26 10.82 10.58 13.18
CA MET A 26 9.39 10.65 12.84
C MET A 26 9.12 11.33 11.49
N ILE A 27 10.02 12.21 11.02
CA ILE A 27 9.86 12.92 9.73
C ILE A 27 10.26 12.02 8.55
N SER A 28 11.18 11.07 8.74
CA SER A 28 11.58 10.10 7.71
C SER A 28 10.66 8.87 7.58
N CYS A 29 9.52 8.85 8.28
CA CYS A 29 8.47 7.88 7.98
C CYS A 29 7.70 8.36 6.74
N ASP A 30 8.34 8.19 5.58
CA ASP A 30 7.71 8.35 4.27
C ASP A 30 6.60 7.31 4.18
N SER A 31 5.37 7.72 4.49
CA SER A 31 4.21 6.93 4.19
C SER A 31 4.15 6.87 2.67
N GLU A 32 4.58 5.75 2.08
CA GLU A 32 4.21 5.41 0.72
C GLU A 32 2.70 5.60 0.64
N THR A 33 2.25 6.70 0.07
CA THR A 33 0.86 6.86 -0.34
C THR A 33 0.73 5.93 -1.51
N SER A 34 0.61 4.63 -1.21
CA SER A 34 -0.04 3.70 -2.11
C SER A 34 -1.31 4.43 -2.47
N THR A 35 -1.40 4.84 -3.73
CA THR A 35 -2.59 5.46 -4.28
C THR A 35 -3.65 4.38 -4.39
N ASP A 36 -3.96 3.73 -3.27
CA ASP A 36 -5.15 2.95 -3.04
C ASP A 36 -6.25 3.99 -2.89
N ARG A 37 -6.57 4.64 -4.01
CA ARG A 37 -7.79 5.42 -4.14
C ARG A 37 -8.87 4.43 -3.77
N LYS A 38 -9.39 4.51 -2.54
CA LYS A 38 -10.52 3.72 -2.06
C LYS A 38 -11.56 3.80 -3.17
N ARG A 39 -11.65 2.74 -3.99
CA ARG A 39 -12.56 2.74 -5.13
C ARG A 39 -13.92 2.73 -4.48
N SER A 40 -14.65 3.84 -4.55
CA SER A 40 -16.03 3.89 -4.14
C SER A 40 -16.88 3.16 -5.17
N PRO A 41 -17.99 2.52 -4.77
CA PRO A 41 -18.94 2.01 -5.74
C PRO A 41 -19.49 3.19 -6.56
N SER A 42 -19.54 3.03 -7.89
CA SER A 42 -20.03 4.07 -8.81
C SER A 42 -21.28 3.60 -9.51
N TYR A 43 -22.27 4.47 -9.64
CA TYR A 43 -23.42 4.20 -10.48
C TYR A 43 -23.01 4.25 -11.96
N VAL A 44 -23.55 3.33 -12.76
CA VAL A 44 -23.40 3.28 -14.20
C VAL A 44 -24.78 3.51 -14.80
N SER A 45 -24.89 4.55 -15.63
CA SER A 45 -26.15 4.91 -16.27
C SER A 45 -26.61 3.84 -17.26
N PRO A 46 -27.93 3.67 -17.45
CA PRO A 46 -28.45 2.83 -18.52
C PRO A 46 -27.98 3.34 -19.88
N SER A 47 -27.73 2.42 -20.82
CA SER A 47 -27.28 2.78 -22.17
C SER A 47 -27.75 1.76 -23.20
N ILE A 48 -27.76 2.16 -24.46
CA ILE A 48 -28.00 1.26 -25.61
C ILE A 48 -26.64 0.84 -26.17
N ASN A 49 -26.45 -0.45 -26.42
CA ASN A 49 -25.22 -0.92 -27.07
C ASN A 49 -25.25 -0.70 -28.58
N TYR A 50 -24.12 -0.92 -29.26
CA TYR A 50 -24.04 -0.77 -30.72
C TYR A 50 -24.99 -1.69 -31.51
N LYS A 51 -25.54 -2.74 -30.87
CA LYS A 51 -26.51 -3.68 -31.43
C LYS A 51 -27.97 -3.26 -31.13
N GLY A 52 -28.21 -2.09 -30.54
CA GLY A 52 -29.54 -1.64 -30.16
C GLY A 52 -30.13 -2.29 -28.90
N GLN A 53 -29.37 -3.09 -28.16
CA GLN A 53 -29.83 -3.75 -26.95
C GLN A 53 -29.73 -2.79 -25.74
N PHE A 54 -30.82 -2.71 -24.97
CA PHE A 54 -30.88 -1.91 -23.75
C PHE A 54 -30.10 -2.56 -22.61
N ARG A 55 -29.20 -1.80 -21.98
CA ARG A 55 -28.47 -2.19 -20.77
C ARG A 55 -29.00 -1.38 -19.60
N LYS A 56 -29.58 -2.06 -18.60
CA LYS A 56 -30.04 -1.42 -17.37
C LYS A 56 -28.88 -0.78 -16.61
N GLY A 57 -29.12 0.37 -15.99
CA GLY A 57 -28.18 0.99 -15.07
C GLY A 57 -27.96 0.11 -13.84
N TYR A 58 -26.76 0.17 -13.27
CA TYR A 58 -26.41 -0.62 -12.10
C TYR A 58 -25.29 0.04 -11.29
N VAL A 59 -25.17 -0.35 -10.02
CA VAL A 59 -24.05 0.06 -9.18
C VAL A 59 -22.86 -0.86 -9.42
N ARG A 60 -21.77 -0.30 -9.93
CA ARG A 60 -20.50 -0.99 -10.07
C ARG A 60 -19.81 -1.03 -8.72
N LYS A 61 -19.72 -2.22 -8.13
CA LYS A 61 -18.97 -2.46 -6.89
C LYS A 61 -17.47 -2.27 -7.12
N SER A 62 -16.79 -1.76 -6.11
CA SER A 62 -15.34 -1.52 -6.15
C SER A 62 -14.49 -2.77 -5.96
N VAL A 63 -15.05 -3.76 -5.27
CA VAL A 63 -14.45 -5.06 -5.02
C VAL A 63 -15.24 -6.16 -5.71
N SER A 64 -14.55 -7.26 -6.02
CA SER A 64 -15.17 -8.44 -6.60
C SER A 64 -16.03 -9.16 -5.55
N THR A 65 -17.29 -9.46 -5.89
CA THR A 65 -18.20 -10.24 -5.04
C THR A 65 -18.08 -11.75 -5.26
N ASN A 66 -17.12 -12.19 -6.07
CA ASN A 66 -16.91 -13.61 -6.31
C ASN A 66 -16.30 -14.28 -5.07
N LYS A 67 -16.91 -15.36 -4.58
CA LYS A 67 -16.40 -16.16 -3.46
C LYS A 67 -14.95 -16.62 -3.63
N ASN A 68 -14.50 -16.77 -4.88
CA ASN A 68 -13.15 -17.21 -5.23
C ASN A 68 -12.18 -16.05 -5.51
N ALA A 69 -12.60 -14.78 -5.35
CA ALA A 69 -11.80 -13.62 -5.72
C ALA A 69 -10.42 -13.61 -5.03
N ILE A 70 -10.39 -13.83 -3.72
CA ILE A 70 -9.15 -13.85 -2.92
C ILE A 70 -8.24 -15.01 -3.36
N ARG A 71 -8.79 -16.22 -3.53
CA ARG A 71 -8.03 -17.38 -3.98
C ARG A 71 -7.42 -17.18 -5.37
N ASN A 72 -8.17 -16.55 -6.28
CA ASN A 72 -7.70 -16.25 -7.62
C ASN A 72 -6.60 -15.19 -7.59
N GLN A 73 -6.75 -14.13 -6.77
CA GLN A 73 -5.72 -13.11 -6.57
C GLN A 73 -4.42 -13.72 -6.04
N ALA A 74 -4.50 -14.60 -5.03
CA ALA A 74 -3.34 -15.29 -4.48
C ALA A 74 -2.65 -16.19 -5.53
N ARG A 75 -3.43 -16.94 -6.32
CA ARG A 75 -2.88 -17.78 -7.42
C ARG A 75 -2.21 -16.94 -8.50
N SER A 76 -2.81 -15.81 -8.90
CA SER A 76 -2.22 -14.90 -9.88
C SER A 76 -0.92 -14.30 -9.35
N LYS A 77 -0.91 -13.82 -8.10
CA LYS A 77 0.29 -13.30 -7.43
C LYS A 77 1.42 -14.33 -7.46
N TYR A 78 1.14 -15.54 -6.99
CA TYR A 78 2.08 -16.66 -7.00
C TYR A 78 2.60 -17.01 -8.40
N TYR A 79 1.74 -16.99 -9.41
CA TYR A 79 2.14 -17.28 -10.79
C TYR A 79 3.16 -16.27 -11.33
N TYR A 80 2.92 -14.98 -11.14
CA TYR A 80 3.79 -13.93 -11.69
C TYR A 80 5.03 -13.65 -10.85
N GLU A 81 4.94 -13.82 -9.53
CA GLU A 81 6.03 -13.48 -8.60
C GLU A 81 6.98 -14.64 -8.32
N THR A 82 6.50 -15.90 -8.28
CA THR A 82 7.35 -17.01 -7.78
C THR A 82 7.49 -18.18 -8.75
N ARG A 83 6.40 -18.71 -9.35
CA ARG A 83 6.46 -20.01 -10.06
C ARG A 83 6.41 -19.95 -11.58
N GLY A 84 5.59 -19.09 -12.17
CA GLY A 84 5.26 -19.12 -13.60
C GLY A 84 6.26 -18.38 -14.49
N LYS A 85 6.75 -17.22 -14.04
CA LYS A 85 7.70 -16.38 -14.80
C LYS A 85 9.09 -17.02 -14.89
N TYR A 86 9.61 -17.58 -13.79
CA TYR A 86 10.97 -18.12 -13.73
C TYR A 86 11.11 -19.55 -14.28
N ARG A 87 10.04 -20.38 -14.26
CA ARG A 87 10.09 -21.72 -14.86
C ARG A 87 9.97 -21.72 -16.39
N ARG A 88 9.36 -20.69 -17.00
CA ARG A 88 9.30 -20.56 -18.47
C ARG A 88 10.65 -20.24 -19.11
N LYS A 89 11.55 -19.56 -18.37
CA LYS A 89 12.89 -19.23 -18.86
C LYS A 89 13.77 -20.46 -19.09
N ASN A 90 13.51 -21.56 -18.39
CA ASN A 90 14.27 -22.82 -18.48
C ASN A 90 13.61 -23.87 -19.40
N LYS A 91 12.57 -23.55 -20.18
CA LYS A 91 11.97 -24.53 -21.09
C LYS A 91 12.73 -24.70 -22.41
N ASN A 92 13.58 -23.73 -22.77
CA ASN A 92 14.37 -23.71 -24.01
C ASN A 92 15.89 -23.83 -23.73
N ARG A 93 16.29 -24.43 -22.60
CA ARG A 93 17.68 -24.79 -22.31
C ARG A 93 17.77 -26.31 -22.19
#